data_AF-A0A935MNT6-F1
#
_entry.id   AF-A0A935MNT6-F1
#
_cell.length_a   1.000
_cell.length_b   1.000
_cell.length_c   1.000
_cell.angle_alpha   90.00
_cell.angle_beta   90.00
_cell.angle_gamma   90.00
#
_symmetry.space_group_name_H-M   'P 1'
#
loop_
_entity.id
_entity.type
_entity.pdbx_description
1 polymer ?
#
loop_
_entity_poly.entity_id
_entity_poly.type
_entity_poly.pdbx_seq_one_letter_code
_entity_poly.pdbx_strand_id
1 'polypeptide(L)'
;MIRPTDGVPEPALPMANSDEIHHSIADADDIEEIHEEIAVADVFRNLLHHPAQIITRWNWKTALVGALVRSSFYFTVYLASRESWIVTITAVLVELSFRFFTTGAAGAVVQSFRRATPQWLATAIISISLPAITHVIEFFTHYVQEHYFSSIFPASENDARQKTFAVSVLFSVISAMFNLYMMRHGVLLVGAGEESKPILQDFKKMPVLVKDFTIYLPALILRLISESRIFSAFGLFAFFGLAVGTILGTTRGVWNWAYRSALGAWGLLLFSMIVGAIVMYFRKKRRLARGETSKE
;
A
#
# COMPACT_ATOMS: atom_id res chain seq x y z
N MET A 1 29.25 0.54 58.78
CA MET A 1 28.19 1.32 59.44
C MET A 1 27.75 2.42 58.47
N ILE A 2 26.84 2.11 57.54
CA ILE A 2 26.16 3.07 56.64
C ILE A 2 24.74 2.53 56.46
N ARG A 3 23.74 3.38 56.70
CA ARG A 3 22.29 3.08 56.73
C ARG A 3 21.73 2.81 55.32
N PRO A 4 20.66 1.99 55.20
CA PRO A 4 19.80 1.99 54.03
C PRO A 4 18.87 3.22 54.07
N THR A 5 18.76 3.94 52.96
CA THR A 5 17.77 5.02 52.80
C THR A 5 16.44 4.43 52.33
N ASP A 6 15.41 4.76 53.10
CA ASP A 6 14.03 4.36 52.95
C ASP A 6 13.42 4.77 51.60
N GLY A 7 12.54 3.90 51.10
CA GLY A 7 11.80 4.09 49.86
C GLY A 7 10.79 5.23 49.95
N VAL A 8 10.85 6.12 48.97
CA VAL A 8 9.77 7.05 48.65
C VAL A 8 8.78 6.29 47.76
N PRO A 9 7.49 6.18 48.12
CA PRO A 9 6.50 5.58 47.25
C PRO A 9 6.30 6.47 46.02
N GLU A 10 6.50 5.87 44.86
CA GLU A 10 6.26 6.47 43.54
C GLU A 10 4.78 6.90 43.46
N PRO A 11 4.46 8.17 43.13
CA PRO A 11 3.08 8.63 43.03
C PRO A 11 2.39 7.87 41.90
N ALA A 12 1.29 7.21 42.22
CA ALA A 12 0.44 6.54 41.24
C ALA A 12 0.05 7.55 40.15
N LEU A 13 0.45 7.26 38.90
CA LEU A 13 0.09 8.05 37.74
C LEU A 13 -1.44 8.21 37.70
N PRO A 14 -1.97 9.44 37.62
CA PRO A 14 -3.41 9.65 37.53
C PRO A 14 -3.91 8.92 36.28
N MET A 15 -4.90 8.04 36.46
CA MET A 15 -5.57 7.43 35.31
C MET A 15 -6.20 8.54 34.48
N ALA A 16 -5.64 8.75 33.28
CA ALA A 16 -6.09 9.75 32.34
C ALA A 16 -7.61 9.61 32.14
N ASN A 17 -8.31 10.70 32.44
CA ASN A 17 -9.76 10.76 32.44
C ASN A 17 -10.24 10.58 30.98
N SER A 18 -11.26 9.74 30.75
CA SER A 18 -11.75 9.44 29.40
C SER A 18 -12.18 10.68 28.60
N ASP A 19 -12.48 11.78 29.30
CA ASP A 19 -12.89 13.06 28.71
C ASP A 19 -11.70 13.88 28.17
N GLU A 20 -10.49 13.68 28.69
CA GLU A 20 -9.26 14.35 28.20
C GLU A 20 -8.77 13.72 26.88
N ILE A 21 -9.04 12.42 26.71
CA ILE A 21 -8.88 11.70 25.44
C ILE A 21 -9.73 12.38 24.35
N HIS A 22 -10.93 12.89 24.68
CA HIS A 22 -11.83 13.46 23.67
C HIS A 22 -11.43 14.85 23.15
N HIS A 23 -10.71 15.65 23.94
CA HIS A 23 -10.20 16.96 23.50
C HIS A 23 -8.84 16.88 22.78
N SER A 24 -8.01 15.88 23.11
CA SER A 24 -6.76 15.56 22.39
C SER A 24 -7.00 14.91 21.00
N ILE A 25 -8.22 14.46 20.69
CA ILE A 25 -8.57 13.87 19.36
C ILE A 25 -8.54 14.89 18.21
N ALA A 26 -8.67 16.20 18.50
CA ALA A 26 -8.57 17.24 17.48
C ALA A 26 -7.12 17.44 16.98
N ASP A 27 -6.15 17.34 17.89
CA ASP A 27 -4.71 17.32 17.61
C ASP A 27 -4.16 15.90 17.79
N ALA A 28 -4.36 15.03 16.80
CA ALA A 28 -3.77 13.68 16.90
C ALA A 28 -2.25 13.64 16.73
N ASP A 29 -1.58 14.78 16.57
CA ASP A 29 -0.16 14.86 16.88
C ASP A 29 0.06 14.40 18.34
N ASP A 30 -0.84 14.74 19.27
CA ASP A 30 -0.78 14.33 20.69
C ASP A 30 -1.11 12.84 20.89
N ILE A 31 -2.05 12.27 20.12
CA ILE A 31 -2.42 10.84 20.23
C ILE A 31 -1.30 9.93 19.69
N GLU A 32 -0.63 10.36 18.61
CA GLU A 32 0.50 9.62 18.05
C GLU A 32 1.75 9.74 18.94
N GLU A 33 1.88 10.81 19.73
CA GLU A 33 3.02 10.97 20.65
C GLU A 33 2.90 10.06 21.89
N ILE A 34 1.68 9.72 22.33
CA ILE A 34 1.44 9.00 23.58
C ILE A 34 1.32 7.47 23.40
N HIS A 35 0.88 6.98 22.23
CA HIS A 35 0.64 5.54 22.00
C HIS A 35 1.60 4.93 20.96
N GLU A 36 2.59 4.16 21.45
CA GLU A 36 3.52 3.40 20.60
C GLU A 36 2.84 2.31 19.75
N GLU A 37 1.73 1.73 20.22
CA GLU A 37 0.95 0.73 19.48
C GLU A 37 -0.56 1.00 19.59
N ILE A 38 -1.25 1.00 18.45
CA ILE A 38 -2.71 1.26 18.37
C ILE A 38 -3.39 0.01 17.81
N ALA A 39 -4.41 -0.53 18.48
CA ALA A 39 -5.11 -1.70 17.96
C ALA A 39 -5.91 -1.34 16.69
N VAL A 40 -5.94 -2.27 15.72
CA VAL A 40 -6.70 -2.10 14.46
C VAL A 40 -8.17 -1.71 14.69
N ALA A 41 -8.80 -2.27 15.72
CA ALA A 41 -10.20 -1.98 16.04
C ALA A 41 -10.43 -0.51 16.45
N ASP A 42 -9.48 0.08 17.17
CA ASP A 42 -9.57 1.46 17.63
C ASP A 42 -9.41 2.44 16.46
N VAL A 43 -8.51 2.14 15.52
CA VAL A 43 -8.38 2.92 14.28
C VAL A 43 -9.68 2.93 13.49
N PHE A 44 -10.32 1.77 13.34
CA PHE A 44 -11.64 1.67 12.68
C PHE A 44 -12.72 2.47 13.40
N ARG A 45 -12.82 2.27 14.71
CA ARG A 45 -13.82 2.93 15.53
C ARG A 45 -13.65 4.45 15.45
N ASN A 46 -12.43 4.94 15.51
CA ASN A 46 -12.12 6.36 15.36
C ASN A 46 -12.52 6.89 13.98
N LEU A 47 -12.16 6.20 12.88
CA LEU A 47 -12.56 6.62 11.53
C LEU A 47 -14.08 6.63 11.32
N LEU A 48 -14.81 5.69 11.94
CA LEU A 48 -16.27 5.63 11.86
C LEU A 48 -16.94 6.75 12.67
N HIS A 49 -16.42 7.09 13.85
CA HIS A 49 -16.98 8.18 14.67
C HIS A 49 -16.56 9.57 14.18
N HIS A 50 -15.41 9.69 13.52
CA HIS A 50 -14.85 10.97 13.07
C HIS A 50 -14.48 10.96 11.58
N PRO A 51 -15.45 10.75 10.67
CA PRO A 51 -15.17 10.64 9.23
C PRO A 51 -14.58 11.92 8.63
N ALA A 52 -14.86 13.07 9.24
CA ALA A 52 -14.28 14.37 8.84
C ALA A 52 -12.74 14.37 8.91
N GLN A 53 -12.12 13.51 9.72
CA GLN A 53 -10.67 13.36 9.80
C GLN A 53 -10.05 12.96 8.45
N ILE A 54 -10.78 12.23 7.60
CA ILE A 54 -10.29 11.84 6.26
C ILE A 54 -10.10 13.08 5.37
N ILE A 55 -10.96 14.09 5.53
CA ILE A 55 -10.91 15.34 4.75
C ILE A 55 -9.87 16.28 5.35
N THR A 56 -9.85 16.44 6.67
CA THR A 56 -8.89 17.35 7.32
C THR A 56 -7.46 16.85 7.23
N ARG A 57 -7.24 15.52 7.22
CA ARG A 57 -5.93 14.87 7.05
C ARG A 57 -5.70 14.33 5.65
N TRP A 58 -6.40 14.90 4.68
CA TRP A 58 -6.28 14.50 3.29
C TRP A 58 -4.81 14.52 2.86
N ASN A 59 -4.29 13.35 2.44
CA ASN A 59 -2.86 13.19 2.22
C ASN A 59 -2.47 13.65 0.82
N TRP A 60 -2.07 14.92 0.72
CA TRP A 60 -1.72 15.55 -0.55
C TRP A 60 -0.50 14.92 -1.24
N LYS A 61 0.46 14.35 -0.49
CA LYS A 61 1.65 13.72 -1.07
C LYS A 61 1.28 12.42 -1.77
N THR A 62 0.52 11.57 -1.10
CA THR A 62 -0.04 10.36 -1.71
C THR A 62 -0.95 10.71 -2.88
N ALA A 63 -1.80 11.73 -2.76
CA ALA A 63 -2.64 12.20 -3.86
C ALA A 63 -1.83 12.58 -5.10
N LEU A 64 -0.78 13.39 -4.93
CA LEU A 64 0.09 13.84 -6.02
C LEU A 64 0.82 12.67 -6.68
N VAL A 65 1.49 11.83 -5.89
CA VAL A 65 2.25 10.67 -6.42
C VAL A 65 1.30 9.68 -7.10
N GLY A 66 0.18 9.37 -6.47
CA GLY A 66 -0.83 8.45 -6.99
C GLY A 66 -1.44 8.95 -8.30
N ALA A 67 -1.81 10.24 -8.36
CA ALA A 67 -2.34 10.86 -9.58
C ALA A 67 -1.31 10.85 -10.70
N LEU A 68 -0.04 11.23 -10.45
CA LEU A 68 1.01 11.22 -11.47
C LEU A 68 1.28 9.81 -12.03
N VAL A 69 1.41 8.81 -11.15
CA VAL A 69 1.65 7.42 -11.58
C VAL A 69 0.46 6.91 -12.40
N ARG A 70 -0.77 7.13 -11.95
CA ARG A 70 -1.98 6.70 -12.68
C ARG A 70 -2.12 7.43 -14.01
N SER A 71 -2.00 8.76 -14.04
CA SER A 71 -2.10 9.55 -15.27
C SER A 71 -1.05 9.12 -16.31
N SER A 72 0.18 8.80 -15.90
CA SER A 72 1.21 8.30 -16.82
C SER A 72 0.85 6.93 -17.44
N PHE A 73 0.22 6.05 -16.65
CA PHE A 73 -0.29 4.76 -17.13
C PHE A 73 -1.43 4.95 -18.12
N TYR A 74 -2.45 5.74 -17.77
CA TYR A 74 -3.58 6.01 -18.67
C TYR A 74 -3.12 6.69 -19.96
N PHE A 75 -2.22 7.67 -19.87
CA PHE A 75 -1.64 8.33 -21.04
C PHE A 75 -0.98 7.31 -21.99
N THR A 76 -0.19 6.39 -21.44
CA THR A 76 0.51 5.36 -22.23
C THR A 76 -0.47 4.36 -22.86
N VAL A 77 -1.51 3.94 -22.13
CA VAL A 77 -2.55 3.03 -22.63
C VAL A 77 -3.34 3.67 -23.77
N TYR A 78 -3.81 4.91 -23.59
CA TYR A 78 -4.59 5.62 -24.62
C TYR A 78 -3.74 5.92 -25.87
N LEU A 79 -2.48 6.29 -25.68
CA LEU A 79 -1.55 6.49 -26.79
C LEU A 79 -1.31 5.19 -27.58
N ALA A 80 -1.17 4.06 -26.87
CA ALA A 80 -1.03 2.74 -27.50
C ALA A 80 -2.30 2.30 -28.24
N SER A 81 -3.47 2.71 -27.76
CA SER A 81 -4.78 2.44 -28.39
C SER A 81 -5.08 3.32 -29.61
N ARG A 82 -4.22 4.30 -29.95
CA ARG A 82 -4.38 5.23 -31.09
C ARG A 82 -5.69 6.04 -31.04
N GLU A 83 -6.16 6.34 -29.83
CA GLU A 83 -7.32 7.20 -29.62
C GLU A 83 -6.98 8.67 -30.00
N SER A 84 -8.02 9.48 -30.26
CA SER A 84 -7.80 10.90 -30.59
C SER A 84 -7.15 11.67 -29.42
N TRP A 85 -6.35 12.68 -29.74
CA TRP A 85 -5.63 13.47 -28.74
C TRP A 85 -6.56 14.19 -27.75
N ILE A 86 -7.69 14.70 -28.24
CA ILE A 86 -8.70 15.39 -27.41
C ILE A 86 -9.33 14.39 -26.42
N VAL A 87 -9.69 13.19 -26.88
CA VAL A 87 -10.24 12.13 -26.01
C VAL A 87 -9.19 11.70 -24.98
N THR A 88 -7.93 11.53 -25.39
CA THR A 88 -6.83 11.14 -24.52
C THR A 88 -6.59 12.17 -23.41
N ILE A 89 -6.45 13.46 -23.75
CA ILE A 89 -6.25 14.51 -22.75
C ILE A 89 -7.45 14.62 -21.81
N THR A 90 -8.66 14.57 -22.35
CA THR A 90 -9.89 14.67 -21.53
C THR A 90 -9.96 13.52 -20.54
N ALA A 91 -9.71 12.28 -20.99
CA ALA A 91 -9.69 11.10 -20.13
C ALA A 91 -8.60 11.21 -19.05
N VAL A 92 -7.38 11.64 -19.43
CA VAL A 92 -6.27 11.81 -18.48
C VAL A 92 -6.57 12.88 -17.44
N LEU A 93 -7.18 14.01 -17.81
CA LEU A 93 -7.51 15.10 -16.88
C LEU A 93 -8.64 14.73 -15.91
N VAL A 94 -9.68 14.05 -16.40
CA VAL A 94 -10.76 13.52 -15.56
C VAL A 94 -10.20 12.52 -14.55
N GLU A 95 -9.40 11.57 -15.03
CA GLU A 95 -8.76 10.56 -14.18
C GLU A 95 -7.80 11.20 -13.18
N LEU A 96 -6.98 12.17 -13.61
CA LEU A 96 -6.06 12.91 -12.74
C LEU A 96 -6.82 13.59 -11.60
N SER A 97 -7.89 14.31 -11.93
CA SER A 97 -8.69 15.06 -10.95
C SER A 97 -9.38 14.12 -9.97
N PHE A 98 -10.08 13.11 -10.49
CA PHE A 98 -10.76 12.11 -9.67
C PHE A 98 -9.77 11.35 -8.78
N ARG A 99 -8.64 10.90 -9.34
CA ARG A 99 -7.61 10.17 -8.58
C ARG A 99 -6.90 11.05 -7.58
N PHE A 100 -6.68 12.33 -7.86
CA PHE A 100 -6.10 13.24 -6.88
C PHE A 100 -6.94 13.24 -5.60
N PHE A 101 -8.23 13.55 -5.69
CA PHE A 101 -9.11 13.59 -4.51
C PHE A 101 -9.24 12.23 -3.82
N THR A 102 -9.53 11.16 -4.57
CA THR A 102 -9.75 9.83 -3.99
C THR A 102 -8.48 9.22 -3.40
N THR A 103 -7.31 9.43 -4.02
CA THR A 103 -6.04 8.87 -3.53
C THR A 103 -5.54 9.62 -2.30
N GLY A 104 -5.82 10.92 -2.15
CA GLY A 104 -5.49 11.61 -0.91
C GLY A 104 -6.38 11.20 0.27
N ALA A 105 -7.68 10.95 0.03
CA ALA A 105 -8.57 10.41 1.05
C ALA A 105 -8.17 8.97 1.44
N ALA A 106 -7.88 8.12 0.44
CA ALA A 106 -7.34 6.79 0.67
C ALA A 106 -6.00 6.85 1.42
N GLY A 107 -5.12 7.79 1.07
CA GLY A 107 -3.85 8.02 1.75
C GLY A 107 -4.03 8.42 3.22
N ALA A 108 -5.02 9.25 3.54
CA ALA A 108 -5.36 9.58 4.92
C ALA A 108 -5.78 8.33 5.71
N VAL A 109 -6.63 7.49 5.11
CA VAL A 109 -7.02 6.20 5.73
C VAL A 109 -5.80 5.30 5.92
N VAL A 110 -4.95 5.12 4.90
CA VAL A 110 -3.72 4.32 5.04
C VAL A 110 -2.83 4.86 6.16
N GLN A 111 -2.69 6.18 6.26
CA GLN A 111 -1.86 6.84 7.26
C GLN A 111 -2.39 6.55 8.68
N SER A 112 -3.71 6.53 8.89
CA SER A 112 -4.33 6.14 10.16
C SER A 112 -4.01 4.69 10.57
N PHE A 113 -3.79 3.79 9.60
CA PHE A 113 -3.43 2.39 9.86
C PHE A 113 -1.91 2.14 9.95
N ARG A 114 -1.07 3.16 9.79
CA ARG A 114 0.39 2.96 9.68
C ARG A 114 0.97 2.30 10.94
N ARG A 115 0.54 2.73 12.13
CA ARG A 115 0.96 2.18 13.43
C ARG A 115 0.02 1.08 13.98
N ALA A 116 -0.98 0.66 13.20
CA ALA A 116 -1.98 -0.28 13.68
C ALA A 116 -1.42 -1.70 13.89
N THR A 117 -1.73 -2.29 15.05
CA THR A 117 -1.34 -3.65 15.46
C THR A 117 -2.57 -4.58 15.53
N PRO A 118 -2.45 -5.86 15.11
CA PRO A 118 -1.28 -6.49 14.50
C PRO A 118 -1.08 -6.05 13.03
N GLN A 119 0.19 -5.95 12.62
CA GLN A 119 0.56 -5.36 11.33
C GLN A 119 -0.03 -6.07 10.11
N TRP A 120 -0.11 -7.41 10.15
CA TRP A 120 -0.64 -8.22 9.05
C TRP A 120 -2.13 -7.96 8.81
N LEU A 121 -2.90 -7.75 9.89
CA LEU A 121 -4.33 -7.51 9.82
C LEU A 121 -4.61 -6.12 9.26
N ALA A 122 -3.87 -5.09 9.73
CA ALA A 122 -3.92 -3.75 9.15
C ALA A 122 -3.60 -3.77 7.65
N THR A 123 -2.55 -4.50 7.23
CA THR A 123 -2.22 -4.65 5.81
C THR A 123 -3.36 -5.33 5.05
N ALA A 124 -3.89 -6.46 5.54
CA ALA A 124 -4.97 -7.18 4.87
C ALA A 124 -6.21 -6.30 4.68
N ILE A 125 -6.59 -5.59 5.73
CA ILE A 125 -7.74 -4.68 5.73
C ILE A 125 -7.55 -3.58 4.70
N ILE A 126 -6.43 -2.86 4.75
CA ILE A 126 -6.16 -1.74 3.83
C ILE A 126 -6.12 -2.22 2.38
N SER A 127 -5.51 -3.39 2.15
CA SER A 127 -5.34 -3.96 0.81
C SER A 127 -6.63 -4.48 0.19
N ILE A 128 -7.66 -4.77 1.01
CA ILE A 128 -8.97 -5.25 0.53
C ILE A 128 -9.98 -4.09 0.51
N SER A 129 -10.12 -3.38 1.62
CA SER A 129 -11.14 -2.34 1.80
C SER A 129 -10.94 -1.15 0.86
N LEU A 130 -9.71 -0.65 0.70
CA LEU A 130 -9.48 0.51 -0.17
C LEU A 130 -9.76 0.20 -1.64
N PRO A 131 -9.23 -0.88 -2.25
CA PRO A 131 -9.63 -1.24 -3.61
C PRO A 131 -11.14 -1.46 -3.73
N ALA A 132 -11.77 -2.17 -2.78
CA ALA A 132 -13.21 -2.40 -2.83
C ALA A 132 -14.01 -1.08 -2.85
N ILE A 133 -13.74 -0.18 -1.90
CA ILE A 133 -14.44 1.11 -1.81
C ILE A 133 -14.16 1.98 -3.05
N THR A 134 -12.90 2.09 -3.45
CA THR A 134 -12.53 2.92 -4.61
C THR A 134 -13.13 2.40 -5.91
N HIS A 135 -13.20 1.08 -6.12
CA HIS A 135 -13.86 0.50 -7.29
C HIS A 135 -15.39 0.61 -7.25
N VAL A 136 -16.01 0.59 -6.07
CA VAL A 136 -17.44 0.92 -5.93
C VAL A 136 -17.69 2.37 -6.34
N ILE A 137 -16.88 3.32 -5.86
CA ILE A 137 -16.99 4.73 -6.26
C ILE A 137 -16.76 4.91 -7.76
N GLU A 138 -15.74 4.25 -8.32
CA GLU A 138 -15.43 4.27 -9.75
C GLU A 138 -16.60 3.72 -10.58
N PHE A 139 -17.19 2.59 -10.16
CA PHE A 139 -18.38 2.01 -10.79
C PHE A 139 -19.56 3.00 -10.78
N PHE A 140 -19.87 3.60 -9.63
CA PHE A 140 -20.96 4.60 -9.55
C PHE A 140 -20.69 5.85 -10.39
N THR A 141 -19.46 6.36 -10.35
CA THR A 141 -19.06 7.55 -11.11
C THR A 141 -19.25 7.31 -12.60
N HIS A 142 -18.85 6.13 -13.07
CA HIS A 142 -19.04 5.74 -14.45
C HIS A 142 -20.50 5.47 -14.81
N TYR A 143 -21.27 4.83 -13.94
CA TYR A 143 -22.70 4.64 -14.14
C TYR A 143 -23.41 5.99 -14.33
N VAL A 144 -23.07 6.98 -13.49
CA VAL A 144 -23.60 8.34 -13.60
C VAL A 144 -23.14 9.02 -14.89
N GLN A 145 -21.85 8.90 -15.25
CA GLN A 145 -21.31 9.47 -16.49
C GLN A 145 -22.05 8.93 -17.72
N GLU A 146 -22.26 7.62 -17.79
CA GLU A 146 -22.89 6.97 -18.94
C GLU A 146 -24.39 7.27 -19.02
N HIS A 147 -25.09 7.25 -17.88
CA HIS A 147 -26.53 7.44 -17.87
C HIS A 147 -26.96 8.91 -18.00
N TYR A 148 -26.24 9.84 -17.38
CA TYR A 148 -26.65 11.25 -17.31
C TYR A 148 -25.79 12.20 -18.16
N PHE A 149 -24.53 11.86 -18.42
CA PHE A 149 -23.56 12.77 -19.06
C PHE A 149 -23.01 12.25 -20.40
N SER A 150 -23.59 11.20 -20.98
CA SER A 150 -23.12 10.60 -22.25
C SER A 150 -23.15 11.57 -23.43
N SER A 151 -24.01 12.59 -23.39
CA SER A 151 -24.06 13.65 -24.41
C SER A 151 -22.89 14.64 -24.34
N ILE A 152 -22.23 14.76 -23.18
CA ILE A 152 -21.14 15.71 -22.93
C ILE A 152 -19.79 14.97 -22.92
N PHE A 153 -19.73 13.78 -22.32
CA PHE A 153 -18.54 12.95 -22.23
C PHE A 153 -18.78 11.61 -22.92
N PRO A 154 -18.40 11.46 -24.21
CA PRO A 154 -18.57 10.19 -24.92
C PRO A 154 -17.85 9.08 -24.17
N ALA A 155 -18.57 8.00 -23.87
CA ALA A 155 -17.98 6.81 -23.29
C ALA A 155 -17.12 6.10 -24.35
N SER A 156 -15.99 5.53 -23.94
CA SER A 156 -15.16 4.73 -24.85
C SER A 156 -15.96 3.52 -25.35
N GLU A 157 -16.13 3.40 -26.67
CA GLU A 157 -16.83 2.28 -27.32
C GLU A 157 -16.05 0.96 -27.25
N ASN A 158 -14.78 1.02 -26.86
CA ASN A 158 -13.90 -0.13 -26.83
C ASN A 158 -14.03 -0.92 -25.52
N ASP A 159 -14.13 -2.24 -25.65
CA ASP A 159 -14.03 -3.26 -24.60
C ASP A 159 -12.69 -3.20 -23.81
N ALA A 160 -11.78 -2.30 -24.20
CA ALA A 160 -10.55 -1.96 -23.50
C ALA A 160 -10.78 -1.55 -22.03
N ARG A 161 -11.91 -0.89 -21.73
CA ARG A 161 -12.24 -0.42 -20.38
C ARG A 161 -12.47 -1.56 -19.38
N GLN A 162 -13.08 -2.67 -19.83
CA GLN A 162 -13.23 -3.86 -18.99
C GLN A 162 -11.90 -4.60 -18.81
N LYS A 163 -11.03 -4.56 -19.83
CA LYS A 163 -9.70 -5.19 -19.77
C LYS A 163 -8.76 -4.49 -18.79
N THR A 164 -8.82 -3.16 -18.71
CA THR A 164 -8.05 -2.36 -17.74
C THR A 164 -8.58 -2.52 -16.32
N PHE A 165 -9.88 -2.76 -16.14
CA PHE A 165 -10.49 -2.88 -14.81
C PHE A 165 -9.85 -4.00 -13.97
N ALA A 166 -9.77 -5.23 -14.46
CA ALA A 166 -9.20 -6.36 -13.70
C ALA A 166 -7.73 -6.13 -13.29
N VAL A 167 -6.93 -5.57 -14.20
CA VAL A 167 -5.53 -5.21 -13.93
C VAL A 167 -5.47 -4.07 -12.90
N SER A 168 -6.39 -3.11 -12.97
CA SER A 168 -6.46 -2.00 -12.04
C SER A 168 -6.77 -2.45 -10.61
N VAL A 169 -7.60 -3.49 -10.41
CA VAL A 169 -7.89 -4.06 -9.08
C VAL A 169 -6.62 -4.64 -8.47
N LEU A 170 -5.90 -5.50 -9.20
CA LEU A 170 -4.64 -6.07 -8.73
C LEU A 170 -3.61 -4.97 -8.42
N PHE A 171 -3.50 -3.98 -9.31
CA PHE A 171 -2.62 -2.84 -9.11
C PHE A 171 -3.03 -2.00 -7.88
N SER A 172 -4.33 -1.83 -7.61
CA SER A 172 -4.83 -1.13 -6.43
C SER A 172 -4.50 -1.86 -5.14
N VAL A 173 -4.62 -3.19 -5.11
CA VAL A 173 -4.21 -4.02 -3.95
C VAL A 173 -2.73 -3.83 -3.66
N ILE A 174 -1.86 -4.00 -4.68
CA ILE A 174 -0.41 -3.83 -4.52
C ILE A 174 -0.06 -2.39 -4.12
N SER A 175 -0.71 -1.40 -4.72
CA SER A 175 -0.51 0.01 -4.40
C SER A 175 -0.89 0.33 -2.96
N ALA A 176 -2.02 -0.20 -2.46
CA ALA A 176 -2.44 -0.01 -1.07
C ALA A 176 -1.45 -0.65 -0.09
N MET A 177 -0.99 -1.87 -0.35
CA MET A 177 0.06 -2.54 0.43
C MET A 177 1.35 -1.70 0.46
N PHE A 178 1.80 -1.23 -0.70
CA PHE A 178 3.04 -0.47 -0.81
C PHE A 178 2.92 0.91 -0.17
N ASN A 179 1.78 1.57 -0.27
CA ASN A 179 1.53 2.85 0.37
C ASN A 179 1.59 2.72 1.90
N LEU A 180 0.94 1.69 2.46
CA LEU A 180 1.04 1.38 3.89
C LEU A 180 2.48 1.08 4.31
N TYR A 181 3.20 0.31 3.50
CA TYR A 181 4.62 0.03 3.72
C TYR A 181 5.45 1.31 3.74
N MET A 182 5.28 2.23 2.78
CA MET A 182 6.01 3.51 2.77
C MET A 182 5.70 4.36 3.99
N MET A 183 4.43 4.48 4.37
CA MET A 183 4.00 5.27 5.54
C MET A 183 4.53 4.70 6.85
N ARG A 184 4.62 3.37 6.97
CA ARG A 184 5.30 2.71 8.10
C ARG A 184 6.79 3.02 8.21
N HIS A 185 7.42 3.38 7.09
CA HIS A 185 8.84 3.78 7.06
C HIS A 185 9.03 5.30 7.07
N GLY A 186 8.00 6.06 7.46
CA GLY A 186 8.06 7.51 7.60
C GLY A 186 8.20 8.25 6.28
N VAL A 187 7.56 7.76 5.23
CA VAL A 187 7.56 8.36 3.88
C VAL A 187 6.11 8.62 3.46
N LEU A 188 5.85 9.75 2.79
CA LEU A 188 4.51 10.20 2.40
C LEU A 188 3.58 10.56 3.57
N LEU A 189 4.11 10.88 4.75
CA LEU A 189 3.30 11.35 5.88
C LEU A 189 2.96 12.84 5.73
N VAL A 190 1.74 13.21 6.11
CA VAL A 190 1.25 14.60 6.13
C VAL A 190 0.62 14.87 7.49
N GLY A 191 1.04 15.96 8.16
CA GLY A 191 0.45 16.36 9.45
C GLY A 191 0.65 15.32 10.55
N ALA A 192 1.88 14.80 10.65
CA ALA A 192 2.31 13.83 11.65
C ALA A 192 3.58 14.35 12.35
N GLY A 193 3.49 15.54 12.95
CA GLY A 193 4.58 16.24 13.61
C GLY A 193 5.95 16.15 12.94
N GLU A 194 6.97 15.76 13.72
CA GLU A 194 8.37 15.64 13.28
C GLU A 194 8.63 14.52 12.26
N GLU A 195 7.74 13.52 12.16
CA GLU A 195 7.86 12.45 11.16
C GLU A 195 7.54 12.95 9.74
N SER A 196 6.82 14.07 9.61
CA SER A 196 6.43 14.67 8.33
C SER A 196 7.60 15.39 7.67
N LYS A 197 8.28 14.69 6.76
CA LYS A 197 9.45 15.23 6.04
C LYS A 197 9.05 15.97 4.75
N PRO A 198 9.88 16.89 4.22
CA PRO A 198 9.64 17.46 2.90
C PRO A 198 9.55 16.38 1.80
N ILE A 199 8.67 16.56 0.82
CA ILE A 199 8.41 15.57 -0.24
C ILE A 199 9.68 15.15 -0.99
N LEU A 200 10.64 16.06 -1.18
CA LEU A 200 11.92 15.76 -1.83
C LEU A 200 12.76 14.75 -1.04
N GLN A 201 12.69 14.78 0.29
CA GLN A 201 13.37 13.80 1.14
C GLN A 201 12.68 12.43 1.06
N ASP A 202 11.35 12.43 0.99
CA ASP A 202 10.55 11.23 0.77
C ASP A 202 10.95 10.56 -0.57
N PHE A 203 11.03 11.33 -1.65
CA PHE A 203 11.46 10.84 -2.97
C PHE A 203 12.87 10.24 -2.98
N LYS A 204 13.80 10.75 -2.16
CA LYS A 204 15.15 10.17 -2.04
C LYS A 204 15.12 8.77 -1.41
N LYS A 205 14.17 8.49 -0.52
CA LYS A 205 14.01 7.19 0.15
C LYS A 205 13.22 6.17 -0.68
N MET A 206 12.29 6.64 -1.51
CA MET A 206 11.41 5.77 -2.30
C MET A 206 12.13 4.68 -3.11
N PRO A 207 13.24 4.93 -3.84
CA PRO A 207 13.90 3.87 -4.61
C PRO A 207 14.36 2.69 -3.76
N VAL A 208 14.85 2.96 -2.55
CA VAL A 208 15.28 1.92 -1.61
C VAL A 208 14.07 1.13 -1.12
N LEU A 209 12.97 1.82 -0.76
CA LEU A 209 11.73 1.17 -0.32
C LEU A 209 11.07 0.33 -1.43
N VAL A 210 11.05 0.81 -2.67
CA VAL A 210 10.57 0.04 -3.84
C VAL A 210 11.39 -1.23 -3.99
N LYS A 211 12.71 -1.12 -3.91
CA LYS A 211 13.63 -2.25 -4.01
C LYS A 211 13.40 -3.26 -2.87
N ASP A 212 13.31 -2.78 -1.63
CA ASP A 212 13.09 -3.65 -0.45
C ASP A 212 11.73 -4.35 -0.52
N PHE A 213 10.67 -3.64 -0.89
CA PHE A 213 9.33 -4.20 -1.07
C PHE A 213 9.29 -5.26 -2.18
N THR A 214 9.92 -4.98 -3.33
CA THR A 214 9.94 -5.91 -4.48
C THR A 214 10.76 -7.17 -4.19
N ILE A 215 11.86 -7.04 -3.45
CA ILE A 215 12.73 -8.17 -3.11
C ILE A 215 12.21 -8.97 -1.91
N TYR A 216 11.32 -8.41 -1.09
CA TYR A 216 10.83 -9.04 0.14
C TYR A 216 10.29 -10.46 -0.07
N LEU A 217 9.32 -10.63 -0.97
CA LEU A 217 8.70 -11.94 -1.21
C LEU A 217 9.70 -12.97 -1.78
N PRO A 218 10.48 -12.67 -2.84
CA PRO A 218 11.52 -13.59 -3.32
C PRO A 218 12.55 -13.96 -2.25
N ALA A 219 13.03 -12.97 -1.50
CA ALA A 219 14.01 -13.19 -0.44
C ALA A 219 13.45 -14.04 0.70
N LEU A 220 12.18 -13.85 1.07
CA LEU A 220 11.50 -14.66 2.07
C LEU A 220 11.38 -16.12 1.64
N ILE A 221 11.00 -16.38 0.38
CA ILE A 221 10.92 -17.74 -0.15
C ILE A 221 12.32 -18.39 -0.15
N LEU A 222 13.35 -17.68 -0.60
CA LEU A 222 14.72 -18.20 -0.61
C LEU A 222 15.25 -18.46 0.80
N ARG A 223 14.91 -17.61 1.77
CA ARG A 223 15.26 -17.82 3.18
C ARG A 223 14.62 -19.09 3.71
N LEU A 224 13.32 -19.31 3.46
CA LEU A 224 12.62 -20.53 3.86
C LEU A 224 13.24 -21.78 3.22
N ILE A 225 13.68 -21.70 1.96
CA ILE A 225 14.41 -22.79 1.29
C ILE A 225 15.74 -23.05 2.00
N SER A 226 16.49 -22.01 2.35
CA SER A 226 17.78 -22.15 3.06
C SER A 226 17.64 -22.72 4.47
N GLU A 227 16.50 -22.47 5.13
CA GLU A 227 16.14 -23.03 6.44
C GLU A 227 15.50 -24.43 6.35
N SER A 228 15.56 -25.08 5.17
CA SER A 228 14.94 -26.39 4.90
C SER A 228 13.42 -26.44 5.09
N ARG A 229 12.73 -25.29 5.15
CA ARG A 229 11.26 -25.17 5.24
C ARG A 229 10.62 -25.20 3.85
N ILE A 230 10.92 -26.24 3.07
CA ILE A 230 10.55 -26.36 1.65
C ILE A 230 9.03 -26.29 1.46
N PHE A 231 8.24 -26.95 2.31
CA PHE A 231 6.78 -26.90 2.23
C PHE A 231 6.20 -25.49 2.43
N SER A 232 6.77 -24.71 3.36
CA SER A 232 6.37 -23.32 3.58
C SER A 232 6.75 -22.43 2.40
N ALA A 233 7.95 -22.62 1.85
CA ALA A 233 8.41 -21.91 0.65
C ALA A 233 7.51 -22.20 -0.56
N PHE A 234 7.20 -23.47 -0.80
CA PHE A 234 6.29 -23.90 -1.86
C PHE A 234 4.88 -23.35 -1.65
N GLY A 235 4.35 -23.43 -0.42
CA GLY A 235 3.04 -22.89 -0.07
C GLY A 235 2.93 -21.39 -0.36
N LEU A 236 3.95 -20.61 0.00
CA LEU A 236 3.98 -19.17 -0.27
C LEU A 236 4.08 -18.85 -1.77
N PHE A 237 4.91 -19.60 -2.51
CA PHE A 237 5.02 -19.47 -3.96
C PHE A 237 3.70 -19.81 -4.68
N ALA A 238 3.07 -20.93 -4.30
CA ALA A 238 1.79 -21.36 -4.86
C ALA A 238 0.67 -20.36 -4.52
N PHE A 239 0.59 -19.93 -3.26
CA PHE A 239 -0.39 -18.96 -2.80
C PHE A 239 -0.31 -17.65 -3.57
N PHE A 240 0.90 -17.14 -3.85
CA PHE A 240 1.07 -15.90 -4.62
C PHE A 240 0.40 -15.97 -6.00
N GLY A 241 0.70 -16.99 -6.81
CA GLY A 241 0.13 -17.10 -8.15
C GLY A 241 -1.35 -17.46 -8.13
N LEU A 242 -1.81 -18.27 -7.16
CA LEU A 242 -3.24 -18.53 -6.96
C LEU A 242 -3.99 -17.26 -6.60
N ALA A 243 -3.48 -16.45 -5.67
CA ALA A 243 -4.09 -15.18 -5.29
C ALA A 243 -4.19 -14.22 -6.49
N VAL A 244 -3.11 -14.08 -7.28
CA VAL A 244 -3.12 -13.28 -8.53
C VAL A 244 -4.16 -13.82 -9.52
N GLY A 245 -4.17 -15.13 -9.76
CA GLY A 245 -5.12 -15.78 -10.68
C GLY A 245 -6.57 -15.65 -10.23
N THR A 246 -6.85 -15.81 -8.93
CA THR A 246 -8.20 -15.65 -8.37
C THR A 246 -8.67 -14.21 -8.45
N ILE A 247 -7.84 -13.22 -8.10
CA ILE A 247 -8.19 -11.80 -8.21
C ILE A 247 -8.50 -11.46 -9.67
N LEU A 248 -7.64 -11.84 -10.60
CA LEU A 248 -7.84 -11.57 -12.04
C LEU A 248 -9.00 -12.34 -12.64
N GLY A 249 -9.23 -13.58 -12.19
CA GLY A 249 -10.30 -14.46 -12.68
C GLY A 249 -11.67 -13.99 -12.23
N THR A 250 -11.82 -13.67 -10.94
CA THR A 250 -13.08 -13.18 -10.36
C THR A 250 -13.47 -11.81 -10.90
N THR A 251 -12.51 -10.89 -11.05
CA THR A 251 -12.79 -9.52 -11.54
C THR A 251 -13.14 -9.47 -13.03
N ARG A 252 -12.64 -10.42 -13.83
CA ARG A 252 -12.83 -10.42 -15.28
C ARG A 252 -13.86 -11.44 -15.77
N GLY A 253 -14.12 -12.51 -15.02
CA GLY A 253 -14.93 -13.65 -15.47
C GLY A 253 -14.28 -14.53 -16.55
N VAL A 254 -13.03 -14.23 -16.97
CA VAL A 254 -12.31 -14.96 -18.03
C VAL A 254 -11.12 -15.73 -17.43
N TRP A 255 -11.40 -16.93 -16.91
CA TRP A 255 -10.42 -17.74 -16.18
C TRP A 255 -9.18 -18.14 -17.00
N ASN A 256 -9.31 -18.43 -18.29
CA ASN A 256 -8.15 -18.78 -19.14
C ASN A 256 -7.11 -17.64 -19.20
N TRP A 257 -7.57 -16.39 -19.32
CA TRP A 257 -6.67 -15.23 -19.28
C TRP A 257 -6.05 -15.05 -17.89
N ALA A 258 -6.84 -15.21 -16.83
CA ALA A 258 -6.35 -15.10 -15.47
C ALA A 258 -5.26 -16.14 -15.16
N TYR A 259 -5.40 -17.39 -15.62
CA TYR A 259 -4.36 -18.41 -15.49
C TYR A 259 -3.09 -18.05 -16.26
N ARG A 260 -3.19 -17.51 -17.48
CA ARG A 260 -2.01 -17.03 -18.23
C ARG A 260 -1.29 -15.88 -17.52
N SER A 261 -2.04 -14.93 -16.96
CA SER A 261 -1.46 -13.84 -16.18
C SER A 261 -0.82 -14.34 -14.88
N ALA A 262 -1.44 -15.31 -14.20
CA ALA A 262 -0.88 -15.95 -13.01
C ALA A 262 0.42 -16.71 -13.33
N LEU A 263 0.47 -17.43 -14.45
CA LEU A 263 1.70 -18.06 -14.96
C LEU A 263 2.80 -17.02 -15.23
N GLY A 264 2.46 -15.88 -15.81
CA GLY A 264 3.38 -14.76 -15.98
C GLY A 264 3.91 -14.23 -14.65
N ALA A 265 3.03 -14.05 -13.65
CA ALA A 265 3.41 -13.62 -12.30
C ALA A 265 4.33 -14.63 -11.61
N TRP A 266 4.06 -15.94 -11.72
CA TRP A 266 4.97 -16.98 -11.25
C TRP A 266 6.32 -16.95 -11.97
N GLY A 267 6.33 -16.76 -13.29
CA GLY A 267 7.56 -16.63 -14.06
C GLY A 267 8.43 -15.47 -13.57
N LEU A 268 7.82 -14.30 -13.32
CA LEU A 268 8.51 -13.14 -12.75
C LEU A 268 9.04 -13.40 -11.34
N LEU A 269 8.23 -14.03 -10.48
CA LEU A 269 8.64 -14.39 -9.12
C LEU A 269 9.81 -15.37 -9.15
N LEU A 270 9.72 -16.44 -9.95
CA LEU A 270 10.77 -17.43 -10.11
C LEU A 270 12.07 -16.79 -10.64
N PHE A 271 11.97 -15.93 -11.66
CA PHE A 271 13.12 -15.20 -12.19
C PHE A 271 13.78 -14.34 -11.11
N SER A 272 12.99 -13.58 -10.34
CA SER A 272 13.52 -12.76 -9.24
C SER A 272 14.18 -13.60 -8.13
N MET A 273 13.65 -14.79 -7.85
CA MET A 273 14.27 -15.75 -6.92
C MET A 273 15.61 -16.26 -7.45
N ILE A 274 15.71 -16.58 -8.74
CA ILE A 274 16.98 -17.01 -9.36
C ILE A 274 18.03 -15.90 -9.26
N VAL A 275 17.67 -14.67 -9.63
CA VAL A 275 18.57 -13.52 -9.50
C VAL A 275 19.00 -13.32 -8.04
N GLY A 276 18.06 -13.39 -7.08
CA GLY A 276 18.34 -13.31 -5.65
C GLY A 276 19.30 -14.40 -5.17
N ALA A 277 19.09 -15.65 -5.60
CA ALA A 277 19.97 -16.78 -5.28
C ALA A 277 21.38 -16.58 -5.82
N ILE A 278 21.52 -16.11 -7.07
CA ILE A 278 22.81 -15.79 -7.69
C ILE A 278 23.55 -14.71 -6.88
N VAL A 279 22.85 -13.63 -6.51
CA VAL A 279 23.43 -12.53 -5.71
C VAL A 279 23.90 -13.05 -4.34
N MET A 280 23.08 -13.87 -3.66
CA MET A 280 23.46 -14.46 -2.37
C MET A 280 24.66 -15.39 -2.49
N TYR A 281 24.72 -16.22 -3.54
CA TYR A 281 25.85 -17.09 -3.83
C TYR A 281 27.15 -16.29 -3.99
N PHE A 282 27.14 -15.23 -4.81
CA PHE A 282 28.31 -14.37 -5.00
C PHE A 282 28.71 -13.62 -3.73
N ARG A 283 27.73 -13.18 -2.91
CA ARG A 283 28.01 -12.57 -1.61
C ARG A 283 28.68 -13.56 -0.65
N LYS A 284 28.17 -14.79 -0.57
CA LYS A 284 28.77 -15.87 0.26
C LYS A 284 30.19 -16.18 -0.21
N LYS A 285 30.42 -16.34 -1.52
CA LYS A 285 31.74 -16.58 -2.10
C LYS A 285 32.74 -15.45 -1.77
N ARG A 286 32.31 -14.18 -1.85
CA ARG A 286 33.14 -13.03 -1.49
C ARG A 286 33.50 -12.98 0.00
N ARG A 287 32.57 -13.33 0.90
CA ARG A 287 32.85 -13.42 2.35
C ARG A 287 33.90 -14.48 2.66
N LEU A 288 33.77 -15.67 2.06
CA LEU A 288 34.74 -16.75 2.19
C LEU A 288 36.13 -16.35 1.66
N ALA A 289 36.19 -15.64 0.52
CA ALA A 289 37.45 -15.13 -0.04
C ALA A 289 38.14 -14.07 0.86
N ARG A 290 37.40 -13.40 1.75
CA ARG A 290 37.95 -12.44 2.72
C ARG A 290 38.42 -13.07 4.03
N GLY A 291 38.27 -14.39 4.18
CA GLY A 291 38.57 -15.06 5.45
C GLY A 291 37.63 -14.67 6.58
N GLU A 292 36.47 -14.05 6.27
CA GLU A 292 35.39 -13.84 7.24
C GLU A 292 34.77 -15.21 7.51
N THR A 293 35.33 -15.96 8.47
CA THR A 293 34.72 -17.19 8.96
C THR A 293 33.35 -16.84 9.55
N SER A 294 32.34 -17.60 9.14
CA SER A 294 30.98 -17.44 9.65
C SER A 294 31.04 -17.62 11.15
N LYS A 295 30.92 -16.52 11.91
CA LYS A 295 30.48 -16.60 13.30
C LYS A 295 29.01 -17.01 13.23
N GLU A 296 28.79 -18.31 13.13
CA GLU A 296 27.50 -18.94 13.45
C GLU A 296 27.24 -18.87 14.95
#